data_AF-A0A0E0QMQ7-F1
#
_entry.id   AF-A0A0E0QMQ7-F1
#
_cell.length_a   1.000
_cell.length_b   1.000
_cell.length_c   1.000
_cell.angle_alpha   90.00
_cell.angle_beta   90.00
_cell.angle_gamma   90.00
#
_symmetry.space_group_name_H-M   'P 1'
#
loop_
_entity.id
_entity.type
_entity.pdbx_description
1 polymer ?
#
loop_
_entity_poly.entity_id
_entity_poly.type
_entity_poly.pdbx_seq_one_letter_code
_entity_poly.pdbx_strand_id
1 'polypeptide(L)' 'MMMRRRKPSRPPRKLRRSLRTEYVEPPAEAKVYVGNLPYNIDSERLAQLFEQEGVVEVSEVNQ' A
#
# COMPACT_ATOMS: atom_id res chain seq x y z
N MET A 1 -42.33 7.67 29.28
CA MET A 1 -40.88 7.39 29.37
C MET A 1 -40.43 6.85 28.00
N MET A 2 -39.66 7.63 27.21
CA MET A 2 -39.23 7.22 25.86
C MET A 2 -37.93 6.41 25.95
N MET A 3 -37.97 5.16 25.47
CA MET A 3 -36.82 4.24 25.45
C MET A 3 -35.80 4.71 24.40
N ARG A 4 -34.59 5.06 24.85
CA ARG A 4 -33.47 5.47 24.00
C ARG A 4 -33.02 4.31 23.11
N ARG A 5 -33.13 4.46 21.78
CA ARG A 5 -32.58 3.51 20.80
C ARG A 5 -31.06 3.43 20.95
N ARG A 6 -30.54 2.31 21.44
CA ARG A 6 -29.10 2.03 21.46
C ARG A 6 -28.67 1.60 20.05
N LYS A 7 -27.81 2.38 19.41
CA LYS A 7 -27.23 2.05 18.11
C LYS A 7 -26.53 0.68 18.21
N PRO A 8 -26.65 -0.21 17.20
CA PRO A 8 -25.99 -1.51 17.23
C PRO A 8 -24.47 -1.32 17.21
N SER A 9 -23.78 -1.94 18.16
CA SER A 9 -22.34 -1.80 18.41
C SER A 9 -21.45 -2.69 17.55
N ARG A 10 -21.96 -3.25 16.44
CA ARG A 10 -21.15 -4.05 15.51
C ARG A 10 -21.47 -3.66 14.07
N PRO A 11 -20.50 -3.11 13.32
CA PRO A 11 -20.71 -2.81 11.92
C PRO A 11 -20.99 -4.10 11.13
N PRO A 12 -21.81 -4.03 10.07
CA PRO A 12 -22.12 -5.20 9.26
C PRO A 12 -20.84 -5.78 8.65
N ARG A 13 -20.72 -7.11 8.65
CA ARG A 13 -19.58 -7.88 8.11
C ARG A 13 -19.16 -7.50 6.67
N LYS A 14 -20.04 -6.83 5.91
CA LYS A 14 -19.75 -6.33 4.56
C LYS A 14 -18.62 -5.29 4.52
N LEU A 15 -18.34 -4.59 5.63
CA LEU A 15 -17.25 -3.61 5.70
C LEU A 15 -15.86 -4.25 5.91
N ARG A 16 -15.80 -5.53 6.33
CA ARG A 16 -14.52 -6.24 6.48
C ARG A 16 -13.96 -6.76 5.15
N ARG A 17 -14.76 -6.79 4.08
CA ARG A 17 -14.32 -7.24 2.76
C ARG A 17 -13.71 -6.11 1.92
N SER A 18 -13.94 -4.86 2.30
CA SER A 18 -13.51 -3.66 1.56
C SER A 18 -12.16 -3.07 1.99
N LEU A 19 -11.40 -3.77 2.84
CA LEU A 19 -10.00 -3.46 3.16
C LEU A 19 -9.03 -4.46 2.52
N ARG A 20 -9.48 -5.19 1.50
CA ARG A 20 -8.53 -5.66 0.49
C ARG A 20 -8.22 -4.42 -0.35
N THR A 21 -7.19 -3.69 0.06
CA THR A 21 -6.31 -3.08 -0.95
C THR A 21 -5.98 -4.26 -1.87
N GLU A 22 -6.65 -4.34 -3.01
CA GLU A 22 -6.21 -5.22 -4.07
C GLU A 22 -4.81 -4.70 -4.40
N TYR A 23 -3.79 -5.40 -3.92
CA TYR A 23 -2.46 -5.28 -4.49
C TYR A 23 -2.66 -5.65 -5.95
N VAL A 24 -2.81 -4.64 -6.79
CA VAL A 24 -2.77 -4.78 -8.23
C VAL A 24 -1.32 -5.13 -8.48
N GLU A 25 -1.06 -6.40 -8.76
CA GLU A 25 0.27 -6.82 -9.18
C GLU A 25 0.57 -6.00 -10.44
N PRO A 26 1.56 -5.09 -10.39
CA PRO A 26 1.81 -4.23 -11.52
C PRO A 26 2.13 -5.11 -12.73
N PRO A 27 1.70 -4.71 -13.95
CA PRO A 27 2.10 -5.40 -15.17
C PRO A 27 3.61 -5.62 -15.15
N ALA A 28 4.11 -6.77 -15.64
CA ALA A 28 5.54 -7.07 -15.63
C ALA A 28 6.39 -5.97 -16.32
N GLU A 29 5.77 -5.24 -17.25
CA GLU A 29 6.32 -4.08 -17.97
C GLU A 29 6.54 -2.84 -17.09
N ALA A 30 5.86 -2.75 -15.94
CA ALA A 30 5.98 -1.66 -14.99
C ALA A 30 6.98 -1.97 -13.84
N LYS A 31 7.68 -3.10 -13.89
CA LYS A 31 8.71 -3.46 -12.91
C LYS A 31 10.10 -3.07 -13.43
N VAL A 32 10.78 -2.18 -12.71
CA VAL A 32 12.14 -1.73 -13.02
C VAL A 32 13.13 -2.30 -12.01
N TYR A 33 14.26 -2.81 -12.49
CA TYR A 33 15.38 -3.25 -11.65
C TYR A 33 16.50 -2.21 -11.70
N VAL A 34 16.94 -1.74 -10.54
CA VAL A 34 17.99 -0.73 -10.42
C VAL A 34 19.20 -1.37 -9.76
N GLY A 35 20.33 -1.40 -10.47
CA GLY A 35 21.61 -1.91 -9.96
C GLY A 35 22.54 -0.79 -9.50
N ASN A 36 23.72 -1.17 -8.99
CA ASN A 36 24.75 -0.24 -8.52
C ASN A 36 24.26 0.75 -7.45
N LEU A 37 23.29 0.31 -6.65
CA LEU A 37 22.81 1.09 -5.52
C LEU A 37 23.83 1.02 -4.38
N PRO A 38 24.16 2.16 -3.76
CA PRO A 38 24.90 2.19 -2.51
C PRO A 38 24.23 1.33 -1.42
N TYR A 39 25.02 0.66 -0.57
CA TYR A 39 24.51 -0.18 0.53
C TYR A 39 23.67 0.55 1.58
N ASN A 40 23.69 1.89 1.57
CA ASN A 40 22.91 2.74 2.48
C ASN A 40 21.58 3.21 1.87
N ILE A 41 21.18 2.68 0.70
CA ILE A 41 19.87 2.94 0.11
C ILE A 41 18.90 1.84 0.54
N ASP A 42 17.84 2.25 1.23
CA ASP A 42 16.71 1.40 1.62
C ASP A 42 15.51 1.57 0.67
N SER A 43 14.51 0.68 0.75
CA SER A 43 13.31 0.72 -0.09
C SER A 43 12.60 2.09 -0.07
N GLU A 44 12.49 2.73 1.10
CA GLU A 44 11.88 4.06 1.23
C GLU A 44 12.65 5.14 0.45
N ARG A 45 13.99 5.11 0.53
CA ARG A 45 14.86 6.04 -0.19
C ARG A 45 14.80 5.81 -1.68
N LEU A 46 14.75 4.54 -2.10
CA LEU A 46 14.57 4.18 -3.49
C LEU A 46 13.24 4.72 -4.02
N ALA A 47 12.13 4.52 -3.30
CA ALA A 47 10.82 5.06 -3.69
C ALA A 47 10.83 6.60 -3.82
N GLN A 48 11.45 7.31 -2.88
CA GLN A 48 11.58 8.78 -2.93
C GLN A 48 12.37 9.28 -4.14
N LEU A 49 13.41 8.55 -4.57
CA LEU A 49 14.19 8.94 -5.75
C LEU A 49 13.35 8.91 -7.04
N PHE A 50 12.40 7.98 -7.12
CA PHE A 50 11.52 7.83 -8.27
C PHE A 50 10.20 8.59 -8.14
N GLU A 51 9.95 9.25 -7.01
CA GLU A 51 8.72 10.02 -6.75
C GLU A 51 8.49 11.15 -7.77
N GLN A 52 9.56 11.69 -8.35
CA GLN A 52 9.46 12.72 -9.40
C GLN A 52 9.10 12.15 -10.77
N GLU A 53 9.52 10.92 -11.06
CA GLU A 53 9.28 10.25 -12.34
C GLU A 53 7.91 9.56 -12.37
N GLY A 54 7.36 9.22 -11.19
CA GLY A 54 6.02 8.66 -11.06
C GLY A 54 5.72 8.15 -9.65
N VAL A 55 4.49 7.65 -9.46
CA VAL A 55 4.10 7.03 -8.20
C VAL A 55 4.71 5.63 -8.11
N VAL A 56 5.59 5.41 -7.12
CA VAL A 56 6.13 4.09 -6.80
C VAL A 56 5.17 3.38 -5.84
N GLU A 57 4.45 2.37 -6.32
CA GLU A 57 3.54 1.60 -5.46
C GLU A 57 4.27 0.57 -4.59
N VAL A 58 5.36 -0.03 -5.10
CA VAL A 58 6.15 -1.05 -4.40
C VAL A 58 7.63 -0.83 -4.68
N SER A 59 8.45 -0.86 -3.62
CA SER A 59 9.90 -0.83 -3.69
C SER A 59 10.49 -1.91 -2.81
N GLU A 60 11.45 -2.68 -3.34
CA GLU A 60 12.13 -3.77 -2.65
C GLU A 60 13.63 -3.69 -2.95
N VAL A 61 14.46 -3.81 -1.91
CA VAL A 61 15.92 -3.83 -2.02
C VAL A 61 16.41 -5.20 -1.59
N ASN A 62 17.04 -5.93 -2.51
CA ASN A 62 17.65 -7.22 -2.25
C ASN A 62 19.12 -7.02 -1.87
N GLN A 63 19.42 -7.04 -0.57
CA GLN A 63 20.78 -6.98 -0.03
C GLN A 63 21.45 -8.37 0.01
#